data_AF-A0A356M282-F1
#
_entry.id   AF-A0A356M282-F1
#
_cell.length_a   1.000
_cell.length_b   1.000
_cell.length_c   1.000
_cell.angle_alpha   90.00
_cell.angle_beta   90.00
_cell.angle_gamma   90.00
#
_symmetry.space_group_name_H-M   'P 1'
#
loop_
_entity.id
_entity.type
_entity.pdbx_description
1 polymer ?
#
loop_
_entity_poly.entity_id
_entity_poly.type
_entity_poly.pdbx_seq_one_letter_code
_entity_poly.pdbx_strand_id
1 'polypeptide(L)'
;MSLTKIITADERYLTFPVQNGAPKSWVSLHIKGDLVREFEIELTDGQPDFWVFCDLDQWIGQELTIRIDNFTGNASILEQIRPSRDRQGAKDFYHEQLRPQFHFSSRRGWLNDPNGLLYDQGEYHLFY
;
A
#
# COMPACT_ATOMS: atom_id res chain seq x y z
N MET A 1 3.92 -9.48 -17.95
CA MET A 1 2.80 -9.02 -18.79
C MET A 1 2.26 -7.70 -18.26
N SER A 2 1.45 -7.00 -19.06
CA SER A 2 0.72 -5.81 -18.62
C SER A 2 -0.75 -6.13 -18.41
N LEU A 3 -1.29 -5.66 -17.29
CA LEU A 3 -2.68 -5.85 -16.87
C LEU A 3 -3.33 -4.50 -16.63
N THR A 4 -4.65 -4.41 -16.82
CA THR A 4 -5.41 -3.17 -16.57
C THR A 4 -6.77 -3.51 -15.99
N LYS A 5 -7.21 -2.73 -14.99
CA LYS A 5 -8.53 -2.81 -14.37
C LYS A 5 -9.06 -1.40 -14.15
N ILE A 6 -10.34 -1.19 -14.44
CA ILE A 6 -11.06 0.03 -14.11
C ILE A 6 -11.94 -0.25 -12.89
N ILE A 7 -11.91 0.63 -11.91
CA ILE A 7 -12.75 0.59 -10.72
C ILE A 7 -13.33 1.98 -10.42
N THR A 8 -14.38 2.03 -9.62
CA THR A 8 -14.76 3.27 -8.93
C THR A 8 -14.03 3.31 -7.59
N ALA A 9 -13.46 4.47 -7.22
CA ALA A 9 -12.89 4.71 -5.89
C ALA A 9 -14.02 4.99 -4.88
N ASP A 10 -14.80 3.98 -4.53
CA ASP A 10 -15.94 4.10 -3.61
C ASP A 10 -15.55 3.97 -2.13
N GLU A 11 -14.39 3.39 -1.86
CA GLU A 11 -13.83 3.25 -0.51
C GLU A 11 -12.46 3.91 -0.38
N ARG A 12 -12.09 4.23 0.87
CA ARG A 12 -10.89 5.03 1.17
C ARG A 12 -9.58 4.38 0.75
N TYR A 13 -9.46 3.06 0.76
CA TYR A 13 -8.18 2.41 0.49
C TYR A 13 -8.26 1.48 -0.71
N LEU A 14 -7.22 1.49 -1.55
CA LEU A 14 -6.98 0.44 -2.53
C LEU A 14 -5.91 -0.51 -2.00
N THR A 15 -6.22 -1.79 -1.84
CA THR A 15 -5.29 -2.76 -1.23
C THR A 15 -4.57 -3.60 -2.28
N PHE A 16 -3.30 -3.91 -2.01
CA PHE A 16 -2.45 -4.72 -2.88
C PHE A 16 -1.85 -5.91 -2.09
N PRO A 17 -1.92 -7.14 -2.61
CA PRO A 17 -1.28 -8.30 -2.01
C PRO A 17 0.22 -8.33 -2.34
N VAL A 18 1.06 -8.54 -1.33
CA VAL A 18 2.53 -8.51 -1.47
C VAL A 18 3.12 -9.83 -1.00
N GLN A 19 4.15 -10.29 -1.71
CA GLN A 19 4.98 -11.43 -1.34
C GLN A 19 6.45 -11.02 -1.41
N ASN A 20 7.17 -11.19 -0.30
CA ASN A 20 8.58 -10.81 -0.23
C ASN A 20 9.41 -11.59 -1.25
N GLY A 21 10.22 -10.85 -2.02
CA GLY A 21 11.11 -11.44 -3.02
C GLY A 21 10.42 -11.88 -4.31
N ALA A 22 9.12 -11.58 -4.49
CA ALA A 22 8.47 -11.73 -5.79
C ALA A 22 9.06 -10.74 -6.81
N PRO A 23 9.06 -11.06 -8.12
CA PRO A 23 9.49 -10.14 -9.14
C PRO A 23 8.73 -8.81 -9.06
N LYS A 24 9.49 -7.72 -9.10
CA LYS A 24 8.96 -6.35 -9.04
C LYS A 24 8.08 -6.04 -10.25
N SER A 25 6.92 -5.48 -9.96
CA SER A 25 5.94 -4.99 -10.93
C SER A 25 5.76 -3.49 -10.76
N TRP A 26 5.47 -2.78 -11.85
CA TRP A 26 5.18 -1.35 -11.80
C TRP A 26 3.67 -1.15 -11.77
N VAL A 27 3.15 -0.53 -10.72
CA VAL A 27 1.73 -0.15 -10.63
C VAL A 27 1.60 1.33 -10.92
N SER A 28 0.68 1.69 -11.82
CA SER A 28 0.28 3.07 -12.06
C SER A 28 -1.24 3.22 -11.96
N LEU A 29 -1.65 4.32 -11.33
CA LEU A 29 -3.04 4.71 -11.12
C LEU A 29 -3.33 5.95 -11.95
N HIS A 30 -4.42 5.91 -12.73
CA HIS A 30 -4.80 6.99 -13.63
C HIS A 30 -6.25 7.42 -13.41
N ILE A 31 -6.52 8.71 -13.46
CA ILE A 31 -7.87 9.28 -13.40
C ILE A 31 -8.07 10.13 -14.64
N LYS A 32 -9.12 9.86 -15.42
CA LYS A 32 -9.38 10.54 -16.70
C LYS A 32 -8.17 10.51 -17.67
N GLY A 33 -7.32 9.49 -17.55
CA GLY A 33 -6.10 9.33 -18.34
C GLY A 33 -4.84 9.98 -17.76
N ASP A 34 -4.97 10.81 -16.71
CA ASP A 34 -3.83 11.44 -16.05
C ASP A 34 -3.25 10.53 -14.96
N LEU A 35 -1.92 10.39 -14.95
CA LEU A 35 -1.20 9.64 -13.91
C LEU A 35 -1.32 10.36 -12.56
N VAL A 36 -1.91 9.70 -11.57
CA VAL A 36 -2.09 10.25 -10.21
C VAL A 36 -1.19 9.61 -9.16
N ARG A 37 -0.71 8.38 -9.41
CA ARG A 37 0.25 7.68 -8.55
C ARG A 37 0.94 6.55 -9.30
N GLU A 38 2.21 6.31 -8.98
CA GLU A 38 2.92 5.11 -9.39
C GLU A 38 3.91 4.64 -8.34
N PHE A 39 4.22 3.35 -8.36
CA PHE A 39 5.20 2.72 -7.48
C PHE A 39 5.58 1.33 -7.98
N GLU A 40 6.75 0.88 -7.56
CA GLU A 40 7.20 -0.50 -7.72
C GLU A 40 6.75 -1.36 -6.54
N ILE A 41 6.33 -2.60 -6.81
CA ILE A 41 5.77 -3.50 -5.79
C ILE A 41 5.95 -4.98 -6.16
N GLU A 42 6.20 -5.82 -5.15
CA GLU A 42 6.37 -7.27 -5.26
C GLU A 42 5.01 -7.97 -5.13
N LEU A 43 4.20 -7.92 -6.19
CA LEU A 43 2.83 -8.46 -6.20
C LEU A 43 2.79 -9.98 -6.24
N THR A 44 1.70 -10.56 -5.71
CA THR A 44 1.39 -11.99 -5.84
C THR A 44 -0.09 -12.21 -6.15
N ASP A 45 -0.38 -13.14 -7.06
CA ASP A 45 -1.72 -13.67 -7.35
C ASP A 45 -2.08 -14.88 -6.46
N GLY A 46 -1.17 -15.29 -5.57
CA GLY A 46 -1.37 -16.35 -4.59
C GLY A 46 -1.73 -15.83 -3.19
N GLN A 47 -1.28 -16.54 -2.16
CA GLN A 47 -1.41 -16.11 -0.76
C GLN A 47 -0.35 -15.04 -0.45
N PRO A 48 -0.75 -13.82 -0.04
CA PRO A 48 0.19 -12.77 0.31
C PRO A 48 0.83 -12.99 1.69
N ASP A 49 2.08 -12.57 1.83
CA ASP A 49 2.76 -12.43 3.11
C ASP A 49 2.14 -11.27 3.91
N PHE A 50 1.81 -10.19 3.22
CA PHE A 50 1.13 -9.03 3.79
C PHE A 50 0.40 -8.24 2.70
N TRP A 51 -0.46 -7.33 3.15
CA TRP A 51 -1.16 -6.40 2.28
C TRP A 51 -0.52 -5.02 2.41
N VAL A 52 -0.54 -4.20 1.36
CA VAL A 52 -0.28 -2.75 1.43
C VAL A 52 -1.48 -1.99 0.88
N PHE A 53 -1.51 -0.68 1.06
CA PHE A 53 -2.64 0.14 0.60
C PHE A 53 -2.18 1.46 0.00
N CYS A 54 -2.97 1.97 -0.93
CA CYS A 54 -2.97 3.36 -1.37
C CYS A 54 -4.18 4.07 -0.76
N ASP A 55 -3.98 5.26 -0.19
CA ASP A 55 -5.09 6.12 0.24
C ASP A 55 -5.70 6.79 -1.00
N LEU A 56 -7.02 6.63 -1.17
CA LEU A 56 -7.82 7.14 -2.26
C LEU A 56 -8.67 8.36 -1.85
N ASP A 57 -8.52 8.90 -0.63
CA ASP A 57 -9.38 9.96 -0.06
C ASP A 57 -9.63 11.13 -1.02
N GLN A 58 -8.60 11.57 -1.75
CA GLN A 58 -8.69 12.68 -2.71
C GLN A 58 -9.46 12.36 -4.00
N TRP A 59 -9.73 11.08 -4.24
CA TRP A 59 -10.30 10.55 -5.48
C TRP A 59 -11.61 9.80 -5.29
N ILE A 60 -12.20 9.86 -4.08
CA ILE A 60 -13.46 9.20 -3.78
C ILE A 60 -14.54 9.60 -4.80
N GLY A 61 -15.26 8.60 -5.31
CA GLY A 61 -16.31 8.71 -6.32
C GLY A 61 -15.81 8.85 -7.75
N GLN A 62 -14.50 8.90 -8.00
CA GLN A 62 -13.93 8.97 -9.35
C GLN A 62 -13.66 7.57 -9.93
N GLU A 63 -13.64 7.49 -11.25
CA GLU A 63 -13.17 6.30 -11.97
C GLU A 63 -11.64 6.26 -11.98
N LEU A 64 -11.09 5.14 -11.54
CA LEU A 64 -9.66 4.88 -11.42
C LEU A 64 -9.27 3.73 -12.33
N THR A 65 -8.30 3.99 -13.21
CA THR A 65 -7.64 2.96 -14.03
C THR A 65 -6.38 2.52 -13.33
N ILE A 66 -6.33 1.24 -12.96
CA ILE A 66 -5.17 0.56 -12.38
C ILE A 66 -4.46 -0.16 -13.51
N ARG A 67 -3.18 0.14 -13.72
CA ARG A 67 -2.30 -0.55 -14.66
C ARG A 67 -1.16 -1.20 -13.90
N ILE A 68 -0.87 -2.45 -14.26
CA ILE A 68 0.24 -3.23 -13.69
C ILE A 68 1.12 -3.67 -14.85
N ASP A 69 2.36 -3.22 -14.89
CA ASP A 69 3.37 -3.62 -15.87
C ASP A 69 4.40 -4.56 -15.24
N ASN A 70 5.03 -5.37 -16.08
CA ASN A 70 6.06 -6.36 -15.70
C ASN A 70 5.60 -7.44 -14.72
N PHE A 71 4.30 -7.69 -14.59
CA PHE A 71 3.78 -8.72 -13.70
C PHE A 71 4.02 -10.14 -14.24
N THR A 72 4.50 -11.05 -13.40
CA THR A 72 4.87 -12.42 -13.79
C THR A 72 3.87 -13.51 -13.36
N GLY A 73 2.77 -13.15 -12.69
CA GLY A 73 1.70 -14.07 -12.26
C GLY A 73 0.48 -14.10 -13.20
N ASN A 74 -0.68 -14.50 -12.69
CA ASN A 74 -1.96 -14.58 -13.41
C ASN A 74 -2.82 -13.30 -13.29
N ALA A 75 -3.66 -13.03 -14.28
CA ALA A 75 -4.61 -11.91 -14.28
C ALA A 75 -5.61 -11.92 -13.09
N SER A 76 -5.78 -13.04 -12.38
CA SER A 76 -6.57 -13.15 -11.15
C SER A 76 -6.16 -12.17 -10.04
N ILE A 77 -4.91 -11.65 -10.08
CA ILE A 77 -4.46 -10.56 -9.21
C ILE A 77 -5.40 -9.35 -9.22
N LEU A 78 -6.03 -9.07 -10.37
CA LEU A 78 -6.95 -7.94 -10.52
C LEU A 78 -8.19 -8.10 -9.64
N GLU A 79 -8.60 -9.31 -9.28
CA GLU A 79 -9.72 -9.55 -8.35
C GLU A 79 -9.34 -9.25 -6.90
N GLN A 80 -8.06 -9.43 -6.56
CA GLN A 80 -7.53 -9.14 -5.22
C GLN A 80 -7.35 -7.65 -4.97
N ILE A 81 -7.03 -6.88 -6.02
CA ILE A 81 -6.87 -5.43 -5.95
C ILE A 81 -8.24 -4.76 -6.04
N ARG A 82 -8.76 -4.32 -4.89
CA ARG A 82 -10.10 -3.74 -4.75
C ARG A 82 -10.13 -2.60 -3.71
N PRO A 83 -11.08 -1.66 -3.84
CA PRO A 83 -11.40 -0.73 -2.78
C PRO A 83 -11.75 -1.45 -1.48
N SER A 84 -11.38 -0.84 -0.36
CA SER A 84 -11.64 -1.31 0.99
C SER A 84 -11.76 -0.14 1.94
N ARG A 85 -12.77 -0.18 2.81
CA ARG A 85 -12.94 0.78 3.89
C ARG A 85 -11.79 0.72 4.89
N ASP A 86 -11.34 -0.50 5.18
CA ASP A 86 -10.34 -0.79 6.18
C ASP A 86 -9.00 -1.14 5.54
N ARG A 87 -7.91 -0.83 6.24
CA ARG A 87 -6.57 -1.28 5.84
C ARG A 87 -6.47 -2.78 6.09
N GLN A 88 -6.33 -3.57 5.03
CA GLN A 88 -6.22 -5.02 5.18
C GLN A 88 -4.96 -5.40 5.98
N GLY A 89 -5.14 -6.26 6.99
CA GLY A 89 -4.11 -6.61 7.98
C GLY A 89 -3.93 -5.60 9.12
N ALA A 90 -4.84 -4.63 9.29
CA ALA A 90 -4.75 -3.65 10.39
C ALA A 90 -4.89 -4.26 11.79
N LYS A 91 -5.58 -5.40 11.90
CA LYS A 91 -5.76 -6.10 13.19
C LYS A 91 -4.44 -6.64 13.74
N ASP A 92 -3.49 -6.92 12.86
CA ASP A 92 -2.18 -7.48 13.21
C ASP A 92 -1.13 -6.39 13.44
N PHE A 93 -1.50 -5.10 13.30
CA PHE A 93 -0.58 -4.00 13.56
C PHE A 93 -0.07 -4.06 14.99
N TYR A 94 1.25 -3.97 15.12
CA TYR A 94 1.97 -4.07 16.38
C TYR A 94 1.99 -5.46 17.02
N HIS A 95 1.37 -6.46 16.37
CA HIS A 95 1.37 -7.85 16.80
C HIS A 95 2.18 -8.78 15.87
N GLU A 96 2.91 -8.22 14.91
CA GLU A 96 3.76 -9.01 14.02
C GLU A 96 4.92 -9.68 14.79
N GLN A 97 5.19 -10.95 14.49
CA GLN A 97 6.13 -11.79 15.25
C GLN A 97 7.52 -11.17 15.43
N LEU A 98 7.99 -10.41 14.45
CA LEU A 98 9.33 -9.79 14.43
C LEU A 98 9.33 -8.31 14.78
N ARG A 99 8.18 -7.71 15.13
CA ARG A 99 8.11 -6.28 15.41
C ARG A 99 8.52 -5.97 16.87
N PRO A 100 9.43 -5.00 17.09
CA PRO A 100 9.76 -4.52 18.44
C PRO A 100 8.51 -4.03 19.18
N GLN A 101 8.31 -4.52 20.40
CA GLN A 101 7.14 -4.15 21.23
C GLN A 101 7.38 -2.90 22.07
N PHE A 102 8.64 -2.54 22.33
CA PHE A 102 9.01 -1.39 23.16
C PHE A 102 9.71 -0.26 22.38
N HIS A 103 10.38 -0.58 21.28
CA HIS A 103 11.04 0.43 20.45
C HIS A 103 10.05 1.02 19.45
N PHE A 104 10.19 2.31 19.16
CA PHE A 104 9.42 2.96 18.12
C PHE A 104 9.61 2.22 16.78
N SER A 105 8.50 2.01 16.07
CA SER A 105 8.48 1.55 14.68
C SER A 105 7.32 2.20 13.93
N SER A 106 7.53 2.54 12.66
CA SER A 106 6.47 3.06 11.79
C SER A 106 5.38 2.00 11.65
N ARG A 107 4.12 2.41 11.50
CA ARG A 107 3.00 1.45 11.36
C ARG A 107 3.26 0.45 10.23
N ARG A 108 3.85 0.90 9.12
CA ARG A 108 4.33 0.09 8.00
C ARG A 108 5.41 0.85 7.22
N GLY A 109 6.15 0.12 6.38
CA GLY A 109 7.13 0.67 5.46
C GLY A 109 8.55 0.68 6.03
N TRP A 110 9.46 1.23 5.25
CA TRP A 110 10.84 1.44 5.67
C TRP A 110 10.93 2.61 6.65
N LEU A 111 11.84 2.50 7.61
CA LEU A 111 12.13 3.52 8.61
C LEU A 111 13.64 3.65 8.75
N ASN A 112 14.14 4.88 8.90
CA ASN A 112 15.55 5.15 9.09
C ASN A 112 15.79 6.17 10.22
N ASP A 113 16.46 7.28 9.89
CA ASP A 113 17.01 8.26 10.82
C ASP A 113 15.91 8.89 11.69
N PRO A 114 16.09 8.97 13.03
CA PRO A 114 15.27 9.85 13.84
C PRO A 114 15.54 11.30 13.45
N ASN A 115 14.48 12.08 13.26
CA ASN A 115 14.56 13.49 12.88
C ASN A 115 13.84 14.37 13.89
N GLY A 116 14.29 15.63 14.00
CA GLY A 116 13.60 16.67 14.77
C GLY A 116 13.33 16.33 16.24
N LEU A 117 14.28 15.65 16.91
CA LEU A 117 14.11 15.27 18.32
C LEU A 117 14.10 16.52 19.20
N LEU A 118 12.95 16.88 19.76
CA LEU A 118 12.78 18.03 20.63
C LEU A 118 11.70 17.80 21.67
N TYR A 119 11.78 18.56 22.76
CA TYR A 119 10.74 18.64 23.77
C TYR A 119 10.11 20.04 23.68
N ASP A 120 8.81 20.11 23.41
CA ASP A 120 8.07 21.36 23.28
C ASP A 120 6.65 21.21 23.80
N GLN A 121 6.15 22.25 24.47
CA GLN A 121 4.79 22.32 25.05
C GLN A 121 4.35 21.12 25.91
N GLY A 122 5.29 20.46 26.59
CA GLY A 122 4.97 19.31 27.44
C GLY A 122 5.12 17.95 26.77
N GLU A 123 5.50 17.91 25.49
CA GLU A 123 5.55 16.69 24.67
C GLU A 123 6.94 16.42 24.09
N TYR A 124 7.31 15.15 24.01
CA TYR A 124 8.48 14.71 23.26
C TYR A 124 8.09 14.42 21.82
N HIS A 125 8.77 15.05 20.86
CA HIS A 125 8.52 14.88 19.43
C HIS A 125 9.59 14.01 18.80
N LEU A 126 9.15 13.03 18.01
CA LEU A 126 9.97 12.17 17.18
C LEU A 126 9.40 12.21 15.75
N PHE A 127 10.21 12.70 14.81
CA PHE A 127 9.92 12.64 13.38
C PHE A 127 10.75 11.53 12.73
N TYR A 128 10.25 10.99 11.63
CA TYR A 128 10.86 9.89 10.90
C TYR A 128 10.23 9.73 9.52
#